data_AF-A0A7J4PNJ7-F1
#
_entry.id   AF-A0A7J4PNJ7-F1
#
_cell.length_a   1.000
_cell.length_b   1.000
_cell.length_c   1.000
_cell.angle_alpha   90.00
_cell.angle_beta   90.00
_cell.angle_gamma   90.00
#
_symmetry.space_group_name_H-M   'P 1'
#
loop_
_entity.id
_entity.type
_entity.pdbx_description
1 polymer ?
#
loop_
_entity_poly.entity_id
_entity_poly.type
_entity_poly.pdbx_seq_one_letter_code
_entity_poly.pdbx_strand_id
1 'polypeptide(L)'
;MKRNSKEWKEKRAEFLKGKTCAWCGSSENLCLHNPQAVSSSPGRIRSEIYGIAYEQFREIYRQKYQKFELVHTGKHRHKSYPNWHKAATVHRAEPDHSDLEEQYKEVLIKDVQEGNFKKLYNEWLEENRIKELIEEEIEKAREDYESLENAVVLCRRCHFASLKGMDLCPVCRKKYKSLRYETCFDCLPVGQKKEILERQVKMETEGYVSESGADIEKEKS
;
A
#
# COMPACT_ATOMS: atom_id res chain seq x y z
N MET A 1 22.96 -10.29 -12.82
CA MET A 1 24.18 -9.52 -12.52
C MET A 1 24.13 -8.82 -11.15
N LYS A 2 25.19 -8.92 -10.31
CA LYS A 2 25.23 -8.21 -9.01
C LYS A 2 25.44 -6.70 -9.22
N ARG A 3 24.71 -5.84 -8.52
CA ARG A 3 24.83 -4.36 -8.60
C ARG A 3 26.25 -3.82 -8.34
N ASN A 4 27.05 -4.53 -7.55
CA ASN A 4 28.42 -4.12 -7.25
C ASN A 4 29.47 -4.71 -8.21
N SER A 5 29.04 -5.50 -9.20
CA SER A 5 29.96 -6.07 -10.20
C SER A 5 30.58 -4.96 -11.06
N LYS A 6 31.75 -5.26 -11.60
CA LYS A 6 32.43 -4.39 -12.56
C LYS A 6 31.57 -4.18 -13.82
N GLU A 7 31.04 -5.28 -14.35
CA GLU A 7 30.16 -5.31 -15.51
C GLU A 7 28.93 -4.38 -15.34
N TRP A 8 28.29 -4.38 -14.16
CA TRP A 8 27.14 -3.49 -13.91
C TRP A 8 27.56 -2.02 -13.89
N LYS A 9 28.71 -1.72 -13.27
CA LYS A 9 29.24 -0.35 -13.21
C LYS A 9 29.57 0.17 -14.61
N GLU A 10 30.13 -0.67 -15.47
CA GLU A 10 30.44 -0.36 -16.87
C GLU A 10 29.18 -0.16 -17.70
N LYS A 11 28.24 -1.12 -17.66
CA LYS A 11 26.93 -1.01 -18.34
C LYS A 11 26.18 0.27 -17.92
N ARG A 12 26.18 0.57 -16.62
CA ARG A 12 25.57 1.79 -16.08
C ARG A 12 26.31 3.05 -16.56
N ALA A 13 27.63 3.06 -16.59
CA ALA A 13 28.40 4.21 -17.05
C ALA A 13 28.12 4.50 -18.53
N GLU A 14 28.09 3.46 -19.37
CA GLU A 14 27.75 3.58 -20.79
C GLU A 14 26.32 4.08 -20.97
N PHE A 15 25.35 3.52 -20.22
CA PHE A 15 23.96 3.97 -20.26
C PHE A 15 23.79 5.45 -19.89
N LEU A 16 24.62 5.99 -18.97
CA LEU A 16 24.53 7.38 -18.52
C LEU A 16 25.27 8.37 -19.43
N LYS A 17 26.13 7.89 -20.32
CA LYS A 17 26.97 8.72 -21.19
C LYS A 17 26.11 9.61 -22.10
N GLY A 18 26.36 10.91 -22.07
CA GLY A 18 25.64 11.90 -22.89
C GLY A 18 24.17 12.14 -22.49
N LYS A 19 23.66 11.47 -21.46
CA LYS A 19 22.30 11.69 -20.97
C LYS A 19 22.26 12.87 -19.99
N THR A 20 21.06 13.38 -19.79
CA THR A 20 20.76 14.41 -18.78
C THR A 20 19.61 13.95 -17.89
N CYS A 21 19.42 14.63 -16.77
CA CYS A 21 18.31 14.36 -15.87
C CYS A 21 16.98 14.60 -16.59
N ALA A 22 16.12 13.58 -16.66
CA ALA A 22 14.81 13.65 -17.29
C ALA A 22 13.87 14.69 -16.66
N TRP A 23 14.11 15.06 -15.39
CA TRP A 23 13.26 16.02 -14.66
C TRP A 23 13.75 17.47 -14.79
N CYS A 24 15.04 17.71 -14.56
CA CYS A 24 15.58 19.09 -14.49
C CYS A 24 16.60 19.43 -15.58
N GLY A 25 16.95 18.49 -16.46
CA GLY A 25 17.93 18.70 -17.53
C GLY A 25 19.40 18.78 -17.08
N SER A 26 19.70 18.69 -15.78
CA SER A 26 21.08 18.69 -15.28
C SER A 26 21.89 17.54 -15.88
N SER A 27 23.14 17.80 -16.27
CA SER A 27 24.14 16.80 -16.67
C SER A 27 24.99 16.31 -15.49
N GLU A 28 24.78 16.85 -14.30
CA GLU A 28 25.60 16.56 -13.12
C GLU A 28 24.98 15.49 -12.22
N ASN A 29 25.85 14.72 -11.55
CA ASN A 29 25.47 13.77 -10.50
C ASN A 29 24.32 12.83 -10.91
N LEU A 30 24.40 12.27 -12.11
CA LEU A 30 23.38 11.39 -12.68
C LEU A 30 23.37 10.01 -12.03
N CYS A 31 22.16 9.48 -11.89
CA CYS A 31 21.92 8.14 -11.39
C CYS A 31 20.76 7.49 -12.13
N LEU A 32 20.76 6.17 -12.07
CA LEU A 32 19.74 5.35 -12.68
C LEU A 32 18.59 5.20 -11.70
N HIS A 33 17.41 5.66 -12.10
CA HIS A 33 16.17 5.48 -11.38
C HIS A 33 15.36 4.40 -12.10
N ASN A 34 14.98 3.35 -11.40
CA ASN A 34 13.97 2.42 -11.88
C ASN A 34 12.74 2.60 -10.97
N PRO A 35 11.67 3.25 -11.46
CA PRO A 35 10.44 3.46 -10.68
C PRO A 35 9.84 2.15 -10.16
N GLN A 36 10.04 1.05 -10.89
CA GLN A 36 9.52 -0.27 -10.54
C GLN A 36 10.44 -1.06 -9.60
N ALA A 37 11.65 -0.57 -9.27
CA ALA A 37 12.58 -1.35 -8.43
C ALA A 37 12.07 -1.61 -7.01
N VAL A 38 11.15 -0.79 -6.49
CA VAL A 38 10.56 -0.99 -5.16
C VAL A 38 9.41 -2.01 -5.22
N SER A 39 8.57 -1.95 -6.25
CA SER A 39 7.50 -2.92 -6.52
C SER A 39 8.07 -4.30 -6.87
N SER A 40 9.17 -4.36 -7.61
CA SER A 40 9.79 -5.59 -8.11
C SER A 40 10.90 -6.15 -7.21
N SER A 41 10.95 -5.77 -5.93
CA SER A 41 11.96 -6.34 -5.02
C SER A 41 11.61 -7.81 -4.67
N PRO A 42 12.60 -8.72 -4.54
CA PRO A 42 12.32 -10.13 -4.26
C PRO A 42 11.52 -10.38 -2.98
N GLY A 43 11.71 -9.55 -1.96
CA GLY A 43 10.94 -9.65 -0.72
C GLY A 43 9.47 -9.27 -0.92
N ARG A 44 9.20 -8.24 -1.73
CA ARG A 44 7.85 -7.79 -2.04
C ARG A 44 7.11 -8.77 -2.94
N ILE A 45 7.75 -9.24 -4.01
CA ILE A 45 7.19 -10.28 -4.90
C ILE A 45 6.76 -11.51 -4.09
N ARG A 46 7.66 -12.02 -3.21
CA ARG A 46 7.32 -13.13 -2.31
C ARG A 46 6.12 -12.82 -1.44
N SER A 47 6.12 -11.66 -0.77
CA SER A 47 5.04 -11.29 0.13
C SER A 47 3.69 -11.18 -0.57
N GLU A 48 3.67 -10.61 -1.78
CA GLU A 48 2.44 -10.44 -2.57
C GLU A 48 1.91 -11.81 -3.05
N ILE A 49 2.77 -12.65 -3.63
CA ILE A 49 2.37 -13.97 -4.12
C ILE A 49 1.94 -14.89 -2.97
N TYR A 50 2.71 -14.96 -1.87
CA TYR A 50 2.30 -15.74 -0.71
C TYR A 50 1.02 -15.21 -0.06
N GLY A 51 0.81 -13.89 -0.06
CA GLY A 51 -0.43 -13.28 0.45
C GLY A 51 -1.64 -13.74 -0.36
N ILE A 52 -1.54 -13.68 -1.69
CA ILE A 52 -2.62 -14.15 -2.60
C ILE A 52 -2.85 -15.66 -2.42
N ALA A 53 -1.78 -16.45 -2.41
CA ALA A 53 -1.82 -17.89 -2.20
C ALA A 53 -2.50 -18.27 -0.87
N TYR A 54 -2.18 -17.56 0.21
CA TYR A 54 -2.79 -17.76 1.52
C TYR A 54 -4.29 -17.48 1.50
N GLU A 55 -4.72 -16.38 0.88
CA GLU A 55 -6.13 -16.01 0.76
C GLU A 55 -6.92 -17.03 -0.06
N GLN A 56 -6.36 -17.48 -1.19
CA GLN A 56 -6.96 -18.54 -2.01
C GLN A 56 -7.08 -19.85 -1.24
N PHE A 57 -6.01 -20.28 -0.60
CA PHE A 57 -6.03 -21.52 0.18
C PHE A 57 -6.99 -21.43 1.36
N ARG A 58 -7.06 -20.28 2.05
CA ARG A 58 -8.00 -20.07 3.16
C ARG A 58 -9.44 -20.30 2.72
N GLU A 59 -9.80 -19.82 1.54
CA GLU A 59 -11.14 -20.05 0.97
C GLU A 59 -11.36 -21.52 0.60
N ILE A 60 -10.38 -22.17 -0.03
CA ILE A 60 -10.44 -23.62 -0.32
C ILE A 60 -10.60 -24.44 0.97
N TYR A 61 -9.85 -24.08 2.02
CA TYR A 61 -9.91 -24.73 3.32
C TYR A 61 -11.29 -24.55 3.95
N ARG A 62 -11.81 -23.32 3.92
CA ARG A 62 -13.16 -22.98 4.38
C ARG A 62 -14.21 -23.85 3.69
N GLN A 63 -14.13 -24.00 2.38
CA GLN A 63 -15.11 -24.77 1.60
C GLN A 63 -15.00 -26.29 1.79
N LYS A 64 -13.77 -26.82 1.90
CA LYS A 64 -13.54 -28.27 1.96
C LYS A 64 -13.66 -28.85 3.36
N TYR A 65 -13.22 -28.11 4.37
CA TYR A 65 -13.00 -28.66 5.71
C TYR A 65 -13.84 -27.99 6.79
N GLN A 66 -14.46 -26.85 6.52
CA GLN A 66 -15.26 -26.14 7.50
C GLN A 66 -16.74 -26.17 7.13
N LYS A 67 -17.58 -26.38 8.13
CA LYS A 67 -19.03 -26.27 8.02
C LYS A 67 -19.52 -25.11 8.87
N PHE A 68 -20.21 -24.18 8.23
CA PHE A 68 -20.84 -23.04 8.87
C PHE A 68 -22.36 -23.19 8.88
N GLU A 69 -23.00 -22.65 9.91
CA GLU A 69 -24.44 -22.47 9.95
C GLU A 69 -24.79 -21.01 10.21
N LEU A 70 -25.87 -20.55 9.57
CA LEU A 70 -26.40 -19.21 9.78
C LEU A 70 -27.27 -19.23 11.04
N VAL A 71 -26.80 -18.54 12.07
CA VAL A 71 -27.52 -18.41 13.33
C VAL A 71 -28.12 -17.01 13.41
N HIS A 72 -29.42 -16.94 13.67
CA HIS A 72 -30.09 -15.67 13.93
C HIS A 72 -29.54 -15.02 15.20
N THR A 73 -29.20 -13.74 15.13
CA THR A 73 -28.57 -13.02 16.25
C THR A 73 -29.56 -12.39 17.23
N GLY A 74 -30.86 -12.36 16.88
CA GLY A 74 -31.88 -11.63 17.66
C GLY A 74 -31.84 -10.11 17.47
N LYS A 75 -31.00 -9.62 16.55
CA LYS A 75 -30.92 -8.21 16.17
C LYS A 75 -31.60 -7.99 14.83
N HIS A 76 -32.17 -6.80 14.67
CA HIS A 76 -32.73 -6.34 13.41
C HIS A 76 -32.31 -4.90 13.13
N ARG A 77 -32.50 -4.47 11.89
CA ARG A 77 -32.40 -3.07 11.47
C ARG A 77 -33.59 -2.72 10.59
N HIS A 78 -33.90 -1.44 10.49
CA HIS A 78 -34.81 -0.95 9.45
C HIS A 78 -34.03 -0.77 8.15
N LYS A 79 -34.63 -0.99 6.97
CA LYS A 79 -33.89 -0.76 5.69
C LYS A 79 -33.50 0.71 5.51
N SER A 80 -34.31 1.61 6.06
CA SER A 80 -34.07 3.05 6.09
C SER A 80 -32.98 3.51 7.08
N TYR A 81 -32.48 2.63 7.96
CA TYR A 81 -31.49 3.00 8.98
C TYR A 81 -30.29 2.03 9.02
N PRO A 82 -29.06 2.55 9.13
CA PRO A 82 -27.86 1.70 9.04
C PRO A 82 -27.57 0.87 10.30
N ASN A 83 -28.18 1.22 11.45
CA ASN A 83 -27.79 0.67 12.75
C ASN A 83 -28.63 -0.54 13.15
N TRP A 84 -27.96 -1.60 13.63
CA TRP A 84 -28.58 -2.79 14.18
C TRP A 84 -28.93 -2.61 15.66
N HIS A 85 -30.14 -3.00 16.06
CA HIS A 85 -30.61 -2.99 17.45
C HIS A 85 -31.34 -4.29 17.81
N LYS A 86 -31.61 -4.48 19.10
CA LYS A 86 -32.28 -5.70 19.59
C LYS A 86 -33.75 -5.71 19.17
N ALA A 87 -34.31 -6.90 18.93
CA ALA A 87 -35.75 -7.10 18.71
C ALA A 87 -36.64 -6.41 19.75
N ALA A 88 -36.24 -6.45 21.02
CA ALA A 88 -36.98 -5.87 22.14
C ALA A 88 -36.80 -4.34 22.32
N THR A 89 -36.16 -3.64 21.38
CA THR A 89 -35.95 -2.18 21.49
C THR A 89 -37.30 -1.46 21.35
N VAL A 90 -37.66 -0.63 22.33
CA VAL A 90 -38.94 0.10 22.29
C VAL A 90 -38.84 1.26 21.31
N HIS A 91 -39.68 1.23 20.26
CA HIS A 91 -39.82 2.32 19.31
C HIS A 91 -40.82 3.36 19.83
N ARG A 92 -40.60 4.63 19.48
CA ARG A 92 -41.44 5.76 19.92
C ARG A 92 -42.86 5.75 19.32
N ALA A 93 -43.08 4.98 18.26
CA ALA A 93 -44.34 4.84 17.53
C ALA A 93 -44.64 3.35 17.25
N GLU A 94 -45.90 3.02 16.98
CA GLU A 94 -46.30 1.65 16.61
C GLU A 94 -45.45 1.16 15.44
N PRO A 95 -44.81 -0.02 15.54
CA PRO A 95 -43.80 -0.39 14.58
C PRO A 95 -44.46 -0.89 13.30
N ASP A 96 -44.21 -0.19 12.19
CA ASP A 96 -44.33 -0.80 10.88
C ASP A 96 -43.22 -1.84 10.70
N HIS A 97 -43.54 -3.10 11.00
CA HIS A 97 -42.63 -4.23 10.89
C HIS A 97 -42.41 -4.68 9.44
N SER A 98 -43.03 -4.03 8.44
CA SER A 98 -42.86 -4.41 7.03
C SER A 98 -41.46 -4.10 6.47
N ASP A 99 -40.68 -3.26 7.15
CA ASP A 99 -39.36 -2.81 6.69
C ASP A 99 -38.18 -3.26 7.58
N LEU A 100 -38.31 -4.42 8.23
CA LEU A 100 -37.26 -5.00 9.08
C LEU A 100 -36.40 -6.03 8.35
N GLU A 101 -35.08 -5.92 8.54
CA GLU A 101 -34.11 -6.94 8.17
C GLU A 101 -33.55 -7.58 9.43
N GLU A 102 -33.53 -8.92 9.47
CA GLU A 102 -32.97 -9.71 10.55
C GLU A 102 -31.47 -9.94 10.33
N GLN A 103 -30.68 -9.89 11.40
CA GLN A 103 -29.25 -10.19 11.33
C GLN A 103 -29.00 -11.67 11.62
N TYR A 104 -28.42 -12.33 10.63
CA TYR A 104 -27.83 -13.66 10.76
C TYR A 104 -26.30 -13.52 10.85
N LYS A 105 -25.66 -14.41 11.61
CA LYS A 105 -24.21 -14.56 11.64
C LYS A 105 -23.86 -15.97 11.24
N GLU A 106 -22.84 -16.13 10.40
CA GLU A 106 -22.25 -17.45 10.19
C GLU A 106 -21.45 -17.84 11.44
N VAL A 107 -21.69 -19.05 11.93
CA VAL A 107 -20.94 -19.65 13.04
C VAL A 107 -20.30 -20.93 12.53
N LEU A 108 -19.01 -21.10 12.80
CA LEU A 108 -18.29 -22.35 12.53
C LEU A 108 -18.84 -23.43 13.45
N ILE A 109 -19.42 -24.48 12.88
CA ILE A 109 -19.98 -25.61 13.63
C ILE A 109 -19.00 -26.77 13.69
N LYS A 110 -18.23 -26.97 12.62
CA LYS A 110 -17.29 -28.07 12.53
C LYS A 110 -16.11 -27.71 11.64
N ASP A 111 -14.92 -28.07 12.10
CA ASP A 111 -13.71 -28.10 11.30
C ASP A 111 -13.17 -29.54 11.30
N VAL A 112 -13.14 -30.19 10.14
CA VAL A 112 -12.71 -31.60 10.03
C VAL A 112 -11.17 -31.73 10.01
N GLN A 113 -10.45 -30.62 9.88
CA GLN A 113 -8.99 -30.57 9.77
C GLN A 113 -8.40 -29.57 10.77
N GLU A 114 -9.05 -29.38 11.91
CA GLU A 114 -8.60 -28.46 12.95
C GLU A 114 -7.13 -28.74 13.33
N GLY A 115 -6.31 -27.69 13.39
CA GLY A 115 -4.87 -27.80 13.67
C GLY A 115 -4.01 -28.23 12.47
N ASN A 116 -4.58 -28.78 11.40
CA ASN A 116 -3.83 -29.22 10.21
C ASN A 116 -3.68 -28.14 9.13
N PHE A 117 -4.24 -26.95 9.32
CA PHE A 117 -4.20 -25.86 8.32
C PHE A 117 -2.80 -25.62 7.75
N LYS A 118 -1.79 -25.49 8.61
CA LYS A 118 -0.40 -25.23 8.18
C LYS A 118 0.16 -26.35 7.31
N LYS A 119 -0.13 -27.60 7.66
CA LYS A 119 0.33 -28.78 6.91
C LYS A 119 -0.33 -28.78 5.52
N LEU A 120 -1.65 -28.67 5.47
CA LEU A 120 -2.42 -28.66 4.23
C LEU A 120 -2.07 -27.45 3.34
N TYR A 121 -1.80 -26.29 3.96
CA TYR A 121 -1.34 -25.12 3.23
C TYR A 121 0.01 -25.37 2.56
N ASN A 122 0.98 -25.94 3.28
CA ASN A 122 2.28 -26.27 2.71
C ASN A 122 2.16 -27.31 1.58
N GLU A 123 1.35 -28.36 1.77
CA GLU A 123 1.07 -29.35 0.71
C GLU A 123 0.47 -28.68 -0.53
N TRP A 124 -0.52 -27.80 -0.33
CA TRP A 124 -1.14 -27.04 -1.41
C TRP A 124 -0.15 -26.09 -2.12
N LEU A 125 0.77 -25.45 -1.39
CA LEU A 125 1.81 -24.61 -1.99
C LEU A 125 2.72 -25.40 -2.95
N GLU A 126 3.11 -26.62 -2.58
CA GLU A 126 3.92 -27.50 -3.43
C GLU A 126 3.10 -27.99 -4.64
N GLU A 127 1.85 -28.44 -4.42
CA GLU A 127 0.95 -28.87 -5.49
C GLU A 127 0.71 -27.79 -6.55
N ASN A 128 0.63 -26.53 -6.11
CA ASN A 128 0.41 -25.37 -6.98
C ASN A 128 1.71 -24.69 -7.42
N ARG A 129 2.87 -25.26 -7.09
CA ARG A 129 4.18 -24.79 -7.53
C ARG A 129 4.42 -23.31 -7.24
N ILE A 130 3.97 -22.85 -6.08
CA ILE A 130 3.98 -21.42 -5.71
C ILE A 130 5.42 -20.92 -5.53
N LYS A 131 6.33 -21.78 -5.07
CA LYS A 131 7.75 -21.43 -4.94
C LYS A 131 8.39 -21.19 -6.30
N GLU A 132 8.10 -22.05 -7.27
CA GLU A 132 8.59 -21.89 -8.64
C GLU A 132 8.03 -20.64 -9.29
N LEU A 133 6.74 -20.35 -9.12
CA LEU A 133 6.14 -19.10 -9.59
C LEU A 133 6.86 -17.87 -9.01
N ILE A 134 7.18 -17.89 -7.72
CA ILE A 134 7.95 -16.81 -7.07
C ILE A 134 9.33 -16.66 -7.69
N GLU A 135 10.03 -17.76 -7.95
CA GLU A 135 11.36 -17.72 -8.55
C GLU A 135 11.32 -17.19 -9.99
N GLU A 136 10.35 -17.63 -10.78
CA GLU A 136 10.11 -17.13 -12.14
C GLU A 136 9.83 -15.62 -12.14
N GLU A 137 8.98 -15.12 -11.25
CA GLU A 137 8.68 -13.68 -11.16
C GLU A 137 9.87 -12.85 -10.66
N ILE A 138 10.68 -13.40 -9.73
CA ILE A 138 11.93 -12.76 -9.31
C ILE A 138 12.93 -12.68 -10.46
N GLU A 139 13.01 -13.72 -11.28
CA GLU A 139 13.88 -13.75 -12.45
C GLU A 139 13.44 -12.72 -13.50
N LYS A 140 12.16 -12.68 -13.85
CA LYS A 140 11.61 -11.64 -14.75
C LYS A 140 11.91 -10.23 -14.24
N ALA A 141 11.68 -9.97 -12.95
CA ALA A 141 12.00 -8.70 -12.33
C ALA A 141 13.50 -8.34 -12.42
N ARG A 142 14.37 -9.36 -12.36
CA ARG A 142 15.82 -9.17 -12.52
C ARG A 142 16.17 -8.84 -13.96
N GLU A 143 15.62 -9.57 -14.92
CA GLU A 143 15.83 -9.34 -16.36
C GLU A 143 15.36 -7.93 -16.77
N ASP A 144 14.16 -7.53 -16.33
CA ASP A 144 13.60 -6.20 -16.54
C ASP A 144 14.49 -5.09 -15.95
N TYR A 145 15.05 -5.32 -14.76
CA TYR A 145 15.98 -4.39 -14.15
C TYR A 145 17.30 -4.33 -14.92
N GLU A 146 17.77 -5.46 -15.45
CA GLU A 146 19.02 -5.54 -16.20
C GLU A 146 18.91 -4.98 -17.61
N SER A 147 17.74 -5.03 -18.26
CA SER A 147 17.52 -4.47 -19.60
C SER A 147 17.71 -2.95 -19.62
N LEU A 148 17.49 -2.28 -18.49
CA LEU A 148 17.46 -0.81 -18.36
C LEU A 148 16.39 -0.13 -19.25
N GLU A 149 15.46 -0.88 -19.84
CA GLU A 149 14.44 -0.33 -20.74
C GLU A 149 13.52 0.66 -20.02
N ASN A 150 13.13 0.32 -18.80
CA ASN A 150 12.28 1.15 -17.94
C ASN A 150 13.08 2.15 -17.07
N ALA A 151 14.39 2.26 -17.30
CA ALA A 151 15.25 3.09 -16.47
C ALA A 151 15.19 4.56 -16.89
N VAL A 152 14.93 5.43 -15.92
CA VAL A 152 14.94 6.88 -16.07
C VAL A 152 16.25 7.44 -15.52
N VAL A 153 16.88 8.35 -16.25
CA VAL A 153 18.06 9.07 -15.75
C VAL A 153 17.62 10.28 -14.93
N LEU A 154 18.00 10.30 -13.66
CA LEU A 154 17.75 11.42 -12.75
C LEU A 154 19.06 11.91 -12.13
N CYS A 155 19.19 13.21 -11.86
CA CYS A 155 20.24 13.67 -10.96
C CYS A 155 19.91 13.22 -9.53
N ARG A 156 20.93 13.11 -8.65
CA ARG A 156 20.74 12.67 -7.25
C ARG A 156 19.63 13.41 -6.52
N ARG A 157 19.48 14.71 -6.78
CA ARG A 157 18.43 15.55 -6.17
C ARG A 157 17.02 15.12 -6.61
N CYS A 158 16.81 14.93 -7.91
CA CYS A 158 15.53 14.48 -8.45
C CYS A 158 15.23 13.03 -8.04
N HIS A 159 16.25 12.17 -8.03
CA HIS A 159 16.11 10.79 -7.58
C HIS A 159 15.66 10.71 -6.11
N PHE A 160 16.28 11.51 -5.24
CA PHE A 160 15.89 11.58 -3.83
C PHE A 160 14.45 12.10 -3.66
N ALA A 161 14.04 13.11 -4.44
CA ALA A 161 12.66 13.60 -4.43
C ALA A 161 11.66 12.51 -4.83
N SER A 162 11.95 11.73 -5.88
CA SER A 162 11.13 10.59 -6.29
C SER A 162 10.93 9.58 -5.16
N LEU A 163 12.02 9.19 -4.46
CA LEU A 163 11.94 8.28 -3.31
C LEU A 163 11.11 8.82 -2.13
N LYS A 164 10.88 10.12 -2.07
CA LYS A 164 10.04 10.78 -1.06
C LYS A 164 8.61 11.05 -1.54
N GLY A 165 8.21 10.51 -2.69
CA GLY A 165 6.89 10.74 -3.27
C GLY A 165 6.69 12.20 -3.69
N MET A 166 7.75 12.80 -4.24
CA MET A 166 7.75 14.16 -4.76
C MET A 166 8.24 14.24 -6.20
N ASP A 167 7.70 15.17 -6.96
CA ASP A 167 8.05 15.48 -8.35
C ASP A 167 8.25 16.99 -8.55
N LEU A 168 8.86 17.40 -9.66
CA LEU A 168 8.99 18.82 -9.98
C LEU A 168 7.63 19.42 -10.31
N CYS A 169 7.38 20.63 -9.81
CA CYS A 169 6.18 21.37 -10.15
C CYS A 169 6.12 21.59 -11.68
N PRO A 170 5.00 21.23 -12.34
CA PRO A 170 4.88 21.34 -13.80
C PRO A 170 4.92 22.78 -14.29
N VAL A 171 4.52 23.74 -13.45
CA VAL A 171 4.46 25.18 -13.77
C VAL A 171 5.83 25.83 -13.68
N CYS A 172 6.45 25.83 -12.49
CA CYS A 172 7.71 26.55 -12.30
C CYS A 172 8.97 25.73 -12.62
N ARG A 173 8.87 24.39 -12.61
CA ARG A 173 10.00 23.44 -12.74
C ARG A 173 11.18 23.68 -11.78
N LYS A 174 10.96 24.48 -10.73
CA LYS A 174 11.99 24.87 -9.74
C LYS A 174 11.80 24.18 -8.39
N LYS A 175 10.56 24.13 -7.90
CA LYS A 175 10.21 23.53 -6.61
C LYS A 175 9.68 22.11 -6.80
N TYR A 176 10.05 21.22 -5.89
CA TYR A 176 9.40 19.92 -5.76
C TYR A 176 8.06 20.09 -5.07
N LYS A 177 7.11 19.23 -5.41
CA LYS A 177 5.79 19.12 -4.78
C LYS A 177 5.53 17.66 -4.43
N SER A 178 4.61 17.42 -3.48
CA SER A 178 4.11 16.06 -3.25
C SER A 178 3.25 15.62 -4.43
N LEU A 179 3.28 14.31 -4.75
CA LEU A 179 2.41 13.71 -5.76
C LEU A 179 0.91 13.95 -5.51
N ARG A 180 0.52 14.24 -4.25
CA ARG A 180 -0.86 14.55 -3.86
C ARG A 180 -1.36 15.92 -4.36
N TYR A 181 -0.45 16.81 -4.74
CA TYR A 181 -0.80 18.16 -5.19
C TYR A 181 -0.52 18.32 -6.69
N GLU A 182 -1.27 19.20 -7.35
CA GLU A 182 -1.08 19.49 -8.79
C GLU A 182 0.14 20.39 -9.04
N THR A 183 0.36 21.38 -8.17
CA THR A 183 1.49 22.33 -8.27
C THR A 183 2.20 22.52 -6.93
N CYS A 184 3.34 23.23 -6.94
CA CYS A 184 3.93 23.70 -5.69
C CYS A 184 3.09 24.84 -5.09
N PHE A 185 3.30 25.10 -3.79
CA PHE A 185 2.59 26.15 -3.06
C PHE A 185 2.66 27.52 -3.76
N ASP A 186 3.84 27.90 -4.26
CA ASP A 186 4.03 29.19 -4.96
C ASP A 186 3.24 29.31 -6.26
N CYS A 187 2.93 28.20 -6.91
CA CYS A 187 2.17 28.18 -8.16
C CYS A 187 0.66 28.05 -7.94
N LEU A 188 0.20 27.88 -6.70
CA LEU A 188 -1.23 27.86 -6.40
C LEU A 188 -1.87 29.25 -6.64
N PRO A 189 -3.14 29.29 -7.04
CA PRO A 189 -3.94 30.51 -7.06
C PRO A 189 -3.97 31.20 -5.69
N VAL A 190 -4.07 32.54 -5.69
CA VAL A 190 -4.02 33.36 -4.46
C VAL A 190 -5.09 32.94 -3.44
N GLY A 191 -6.31 32.62 -3.89
CA GLY A 191 -7.39 32.15 -3.02
C GLY A 191 -7.02 30.88 -2.25
N GLN A 192 -6.51 29.86 -2.96
CA GLN A 192 -6.08 28.60 -2.35
C GLN A 192 -4.90 28.76 -1.40
N LYS A 193 -3.94 29.63 -1.73
CA LYS A 193 -2.83 29.97 -0.81
C LYS A 193 -3.35 30.54 0.49
N LYS A 194 -4.32 31.45 0.42
CA LYS A 194 -4.93 32.10 1.59
C LYS A 194 -5.61 31.07 2.49
N GLU A 195 -6.40 30.16 1.92
CA GLU A 195 -7.08 29.10 2.68
C GLU A 195 -6.09 28.17 3.41
N ILE A 196 -4.98 27.79 2.76
CA ILE A 196 -3.97 26.92 3.37
C ILE A 196 -3.28 27.64 4.54
N LEU A 197 -2.88 28.91 4.35
CA LEU A 197 -2.26 29.71 5.41
C LEU A 197 -3.22 29.94 6.58
N GLU A 198 -4.49 30.24 6.30
CA GLU A 198 -5.52 30.39 7.33
C GLU A 198 -5.72 29.10 8.14
N ARG A 199 -5.68 27.92 7.49
CA ARG A 199 -5.72 26.63 8.19
C ARG A 199 -4.50 26.41 9.07
N GLN A 200 -3.30 26.74 8.59
CA GLN A 200 -2.07 26.61 9.37
C GLN A 200 -2.08 27.52 10.60
N VAL A 201 -2.46 28.79 10.43
CA VAL A 201 -2.61 29.73 11.54
C VAL A 201 -3.63 29.21 12.55
N LYS A 202 -4.79 28.70 12.12
CA LYS A 202 -5.78 28.09 13.03
C LYS A 202 -5.19 26.93 13.83
N MET A 203 -4.50 26.00 13.16
CA MET A 203 -3.84 24.86 13.82
C MET A 203 -2.75 25.29 14.83
N GLU A 204 -2.00 26.34 14.52
CA GLU A 204 -0.98 26.90 15.41
C GLU A 204 -1.59 27.66 16.60
N THR A 205 -2.67 28.41 16.37
CA THR A 205 -3.38 29.15 17.43
C THR A 205 -4.21 28.26 18.34
N GLU A 206 -4.68 27.11 17.86
CA GLU A 206 -5.48 26.14 18.63
C GLU A 206 -4.61 25.10 19.37
N GLY A 207 -3.28 25.18 19.26
CA GLY A 207 -2.35 24.43 20.11
C GLY A 207 -2.54 22.92 20.07
N TYR A 208 -2.36 22.29 18.90
CA TYR A 208 -2.32 20.83 18.81
C TYR A 208 -0.95 20.29 19.26
N VAL A 209 -0.89 19.67 20.44
CA VAL A 209 0.24 18.85 20.89
C VAL A 209 0.25 17.56 20.06
N SER A 210 1.22 17.40 19.17
CA SER A 210 1.46 16.12 18.50
C SER A 210 2.02 15.10 19.49
N GLU A 211 1.24 14.07 19.83
CA GLU A 211 1.71 12.85 20.50
C GLU A 211 2.61 12.03 19.56
N SER A 212 3.83 12.50 19.31
CA SER A 212 4.84 11.72 18.58
C SER A 212 6.28 12.14 18.91
N GLY A 213 6.58 12.35 20.20
CA GLY A 213 7.91 12.82 20.60
C GLY A 213 8.29 12.62 22.07
N ALA A 214 7.64 11.73 22.81
CA ALA A 214 8.04 11.41 24.19
C ALA A 214 8.61 9.99 24.26
N ASP A 215 9.83 9.80 23.76
CA ASP A 215 10.64 8.59 24.02
C ASP A 215 12.14 8.86 23.78
N ILE A 216 12.66 10.02 24.21
CA ILE A 216 14.11 10.20 24.42
C ILE A 216 14.28 11.15 25.60
N GLU A 217 14.45 10.59 26.80
CA GLU A 217 15.26 11.11 27.93
C GLU A 217 14.76 10.52 29.26
N LYS A 218 15.08 9.25 29.51
CA LYS A 218 15.27 8.73 30.88
C LYS A 218 16.35 7.65 30.87
N GLU A 219 17.60 8.08 30.77
CA GLU A 219 18.73 7.25 31.20
C GLU A 219 19.94 8.10 31.60
N LYS A 220 19.75 8.99 32.58
CA LYS A 220 20.80 9.46 33.49
C LYS A 220 20.19 9.85 34.83
N SER A 221 20.05 8.88 35.71
CA SER A 221 20.21 9.06 37.15
C SER A 221 20.57 7.75 37.81
#